data_AF-A0A937MZF5-F1
#
_entry.id   AF-A0A937MZF5-F1
#
_cell.length_a   1.000
_cell.length_b   1.000
_cell.length_c   1.000
_cell.angle_alpha   90.00
_cell.angle_beta   90.00
_cell.angle_gamma   90.00
#
_symmetry.space_group_name_H-M   'P 1'
#
loop_
_entity.id
_entity.type
_entity.pdbx_description
1 polymer ?
#
loop_
_entity_poly.entity_id
_entity_poly.type
_entity_poly.pdbx_seq_one_letter_code
_entity_poly.pdbx_strand_id
1 'polypeptide(L)' 'MSIAEQAKRIYELRLKAELEAKHRDQFVAIEPVSESFFLGDQFIDAAMAAKNAYPDRKSFVIRVGHEAAFHIGGFAS' A
#
# COMPACT_ATOMS: atom_id res chain seq x y z
N MET A 1 13.17 -3.61 9.92
CA MET A 1 11.96 -3.91 9.14
C MET A 1 11.71 -2.76 8.17
N SER A 2 11.71 -3.04 6.87
CA SER A 2 11.47 -2.07 5.80
C SER A 2 10.04 -1.51 5.84
N ILE A 3 9.82 -0.39 5.16
CA ILE A 3 8.49 0.23 4.97
C ILE A 3 7.52 -0.77 4.34
N ALA A 4 8.00 -1.53 3.33
CA ALA A 4 7.20 -2.55 2.66
C ALA A 4 6.76 -3.66 3.62
N GLU A 5 7.67 -4.14 4.46
CA GLU A 5 7.35 -5.19 5.44
C GLU A 5 6.36 -4.72 6.51
N GLN A 6 6.49 -3.48 6.99
CA GLN A 6 5.55 -2.91 7.96
C GLN A 6 4.15 -2.72 7.36
N ALA A 7 4.07 -2.15 6.15
CA ALA A 7 2.82 -1.99 5.43
C ALA A 7 2.14 -3.33 5.13
N LYS A 8 2.91 -4.36 4.72
CA LYS A 8 2.40 -5.72 4.52
C LYS A 8 1.82 -6.32 5.79
N ARG A 9 2.47 -6.13 6.95
CA ARG A 9 1.90 -6.57 8.24
C ARG A 9 0.57 -5.90 8.53
N ILE A 10 0.46 -4.59 8.30
CA ILE A 10 -0.79 -3.84 8.51
C ILE A 10 -1.88 -4.37 7.58
N TYR A 11 -1.57 -4.59 6.30
CA TYR A 11 -2.50 -5.16 5.34
C TYR A 11 -3.01 -6.53 5.82
N GLU A 12 -2.10 -7.49 6.04
CA GLU A 12 -2.44 -8.87 6.41
C GLU A 12 -3.21 -8.97 7.73
N LEU A 13 -2.81 -8.20 8.74
CA LEU A 13 -3.38 -8.33 10.09
C LEU A 13 -4.69 -7.54 10.28
N ARG A 14 -4.93 -6.49 9.49
CA ARG A 14 -6.01 -5.53 9.78
C ARG A 14 -6.91 -5.22 8.60
N LEU A 15 -6.35 -5.07 7.40
CA LEU A 15 -7.09 -4.53 6.26
C LEU A 15 -7.59 -5.60 5.30
N LYS A 16 -6.88 -6.73 5.20
CA LYS A 16 -7.08 -7.76 4.17
C LYS A 16 -8.52 -8.22 4.04
N ALA A 17 -9.13 -8.67 5.14
CA ALA A 17 -10.48 -9.23 5.11
C ALA A 17 -11.52 -8.23 4.59
N GLU A 18 -11.43 -6.96 4.99
CA GLU A 18 -12.36 -5.93 4.55
C GLU A 18 -12.07 -5.48 3.11
N LEU A 19 -10.81 -5.17 2.81
CA LEU A 19 -10.45 -4.62 1.51
C LEU A 19 -10.64 -5.66 0.40
N GLU A 20 -10.30 -6.93 0.64
CA GLU A 20 -10.51 -7.97 -0.39
C GLU A 20 -11.99 -8.26 -0.65
N ALA A 21 -12.86 -8.03 0.33
CA ALA A 21 -14.30 -8.21 0.17
C ALA A 21 -14.97 -7.05 -0.61
N LYS A 22 -14.49 -5.81 -0.45
CA LYS A 22 -15.17 -4.61 -0.97
C LYS A 22 -14.43 -3.88 -2.09
N HIS A 23 -13.11 -4.06 -2.15
CA HIS A 23 -12.18 -3.23 -2.93
C HIS A 23 -11.20 -4.09 -3.73
N ARG A 24 -11.62 -5.31 -4.11
CA ARG A 24 -10.79 -6.21 -4.92
C ARG A 24 -10.34 -5.51 -6.21
N ASP A 25 -9.11 -5.82 -6.63
CA ASP A 25 -8.45 -5.27 -7.82
C ASP A 25 -8.07 -3.79 -7.78
N GLN A 26 -8.56 -3.02 -6.80
CA GLN A 26 -8.07 -1.67 -6.50
C GLN A 26 -6.67 -1.71 -5.87
N PHE A 27 -6.10 -0.53 -5.67
CA PHE A 27 -4.81 -0.33 -5.01
C PHE A 27 -5.01 0.32 -3.64
N VAL A 28 -4.24 -0.12 -2.65
CA VAL A 28 -4.16 0.50 -1.34
C VAL A 28 -2.74 0.93 -1.04
N ALA A 29 -2.54 2.23 -0.79
CA ALA A 29 -1.30 2.76 -0.25
C ALA A 29 -1.39 2.80 1.27
N ILE A 30 -0.40 2.26 1.98
CA ILE A 30 -0.36 2.23 3.45
C ILE A 30 0.86 3.03 3.90
N GLU A 31 0.64 4.03 4.75
CA GLU A 31 1.69 4.76 5.46
C GLU A 31 1.89 4.10 6.83
N PRO A 32 2.97 3.34 7.06
CA PRO A 32 3.05 2.42 8.20
C PRO A 32 3.26 3.10 9.55
N VAL A 33 3.70 4.37 9.62
CA VAL A 33 3.90 5.07 10.90
C VAL A 33 2.58 5.53 11.49
N SER A 34 1.68 6.09 10.68
CA SER A 34 0.31 6.44 11.10
C SER A 34 -0.68 5.29 10.97
N GLU A 35 -0.31 4.23 10.25
CA GLU A 35 -1.18 3.13 9.84
C GLU A 35 -2.38 3.57 8.97
N SER A 36 -2.33 4.78 8.42
CA SER A 36 -3.34 5.27 7.49
C SER A 36 -3.23 4.55 6.15
N PHE A 37 -4.38 4.33 5.52
CA PHE A 37 -4.47 3.71 4.21
C PHE A 37 -5.30 4.57 3.24
N PHE A 38 -4.98 4.47 1.96
CA PHE A 38 -5.59 5.25 0.89
C PHE A 38 -5.88 4.34 -0.29
N LEU A 39 -7.13 4.32 -0.74
CA LEU A 39 -7.57 3.52 -1.88
C LEU A 39 -7.51 4.32 -3.18
N GLY A 40 -7.29 3.62 -4.29
CA GLY A 40 -7.37 4.17 -5.63
C GLY A 40 -7.64 3.09 -6.67
N ASP A 41 -8.36 3.44 -7.74
CA ASP A 41 -8.59 2.53 -8.86
C ASP A 41 -7.30 2.27 -9.64
N GLN A 42 -6.36 3.22 -9.61
CA GLN A 42 -5.01 3.08 -10.16
C GLN A 42 -3.96 3.19 -9.07
N PHE A 43 -2.79 2.58 -9.32
CA PHE A 43 -1.64 2.63 -8.43
C PHE A 43 -1.26 4.07 -8.04
N ILE A 44 -1.21 4.97 -9.04
CA ILE A 44 -0.76 6.35 -8.84
C ILE A 44 -1.74 7.14 -7.97
N ASP A 45 -3.04 6.85 -8.04
CA ASP A 45 -4.06 7.55 -7.26
C ASP A 45 -3.89 7.27 -5.77
N ALA A 46 -3.72 6.00 -5.40
CA ALA A 46 -3.44 5.59 -4.02
C ALA A 46 -2.11 6.16 -3.52
N ALA A 47 -1.05 6.10 -4.36
CA ALA A 47 0.27 6.60 -4.00
C ALA A 47 0.27 8.13 -3.76
N MET A 48 -0.39 8.89 -4.64
CA MET A 48 -0.49 10.35 -4.51
C MET A 48 -1.35 10.74 -3.30
N ALA A 49 -2.45 10.03 -3.03
CA ALA A 49 -3.26 10.28 -1.85
C ALA A 49 -2.44 10.15 -0.56
N ALA A 50 -1.63 9.09 -0.45
CA ALA A 50 -0.72 8.91 0.69
C ALA A 50 0.37 9.99 0.76
N LYS A 51 0.98 10.37 -0.37
CA LYS A 51 2.00 11.43 -0.44
C LYS A 51 1.42 12.80 -0.05
N ASN A 52 0.19 13.09 -0.44
CA ASN A 52 -0.47 14.36 -0.10
C ASN A 52 -0.85 14.43 1.39
N ALA A 53 -1.32 13.32 1.97
CA ALA A 53 -1.64 13.24 3.39
C ALA A 53 -0.37 13.26 4.28
N TYR A 54 0.71 12.64 3.82
CA TYR A 54 1.98 12.57 4.54
C TYR A 54 3.18 12.88 3.62
N PRO A 55 3.46 14.16 3.31
CA PRO A 55 4.50 14.57 2.36
C PRO A 55 5.90 14.05 2.69
N ASP A 56 6.23 13.92 3.98
CA ASP A 56 7.57 13.52 4.43
C ASP A 56 7.67 12.05 4.84
N ARG A 57 6.59 11.26 4.66
CA ARG A 57 6.57 9.85 5.02
C ARG A 57 6.51 8.97 3.79
N LYS A 58 7.05 7.75 3.93
CA LYS A 58 7.05 6.74 2.87
C LYS A 58 5.85 5.83 3.06
N SER A 59 5.10 5.60 1.99
CA SER A 59 4.04 4.59 1.92
C SER A 59 4.48 3.40 1.06
N PHE A 60 3.72 2.32 1.15
CA PHE A 60 3.85 1.16 0.26
C PHE A 60 2.49 0.82 -0.34
N VAL A 61 2.45 0.53 -1.64
CA VAL A 61 1.21 0.26 -2.37
C VAL A 61 1.06 -1.24 -2.61
N ILE A 62 -0.12 -1.76 -2.33
CA ILE A 62 -0.52 -3.16 -2.51
C ILE A 62 -1.72 -3.20 -3.44
N ARG A 63 -1.76 -4.15 -4.38
CA ARG A 63 -2.98 -4.43 -5.14
C ARG A 63 -3.87 -5.37 -4.33
N VAL A 64 -5.08 -4.92 -4.03
CA VAL A 64 -5.99 -5.59 -3.11
C VAL A 64 -6.44 -6.94 -3.66
N GLY A 65 -6.25 -8.00 -2.89
CA GLY A 65 -6.59 -9.37 -3.28
C GLY A 65 -5.55 -10.09 -4.14
N HIS A 66 -4.36 -9.50 -4.30
CA HIS A 66 -3.23 -10.08 -5.02
C HIS A 66 -2.05 -10.25 -4.07
N GLU A 67 -1.24 -11.30 -4.27
CA GLU A 67 0.00 -11.43 -3.50
C GLU A 67 0.88 -10.19 -3.72
N ALA A 68 1.28 -9.55 -2.62
CA ALA A 68 2.14 -8.38 -2.61
C ALA A 68 3.59 -8.76 -2.97
N ALA A 69 3.79 -9.34 -4.16
CA ALA A 69 5.09 -9.72 -4.69
C ALA A 69 5.47 -8.80 -5.87
N PHE A 70 5.65 -7.51 -5.59
CA PHE A 70 6.50 -6.68 -6.44
C PHE A 70 7.80 -6.39 -5.69
N HIS A 71 8.78 -7.27 -5.91
CA HIS A 71 10.17 -6.94 -5.73
C HIS A 71 10.56 -6.11 -6.98
N ILE A 72 10.32 -4.80 -6.98
CA ILE A 72 11.04 -3.93 -7.92
C ILE A 72 12.44 -3.78 -7.32
N GLY A 73 13.28 -4.78 -7.59
CA GLY A 73 14.73 -4.62 -7.51
C GLY A 73 15.12 -3.44 -8.38
N GLY A 74 15.95 -2.56 -7.83
CA GLY A 74 16.33 -1.30 -8.45
C GLY A 74 16.64 -1.46 -9.94
N PHE A 75 16.03 -0.62 -10.76
CA PHE A 75 16.61 -0.26 -12.03
C PHE A 75 17.94 0.43 -11.71
N ALA A 76 19.01 -0.36 -11.72
CA ALA A 76 20.35 0.15 -11.88
C ALA A 76 20.51 0.53 -13.36
N SER A 77 20.72 1.81 -13.62
CA SER A 77 21.50 2.32 -14.74
C SER A 77 22.20 3.58 -14.26
#